data_AF-A0A816PCQ2-F1
#
_entry.id   AF-A0A816PCQ2-F1
#
_cell.length_a   1.000
_cell.length_b   1.000
_cell.length_c   1.000
_cell.angle_alpha   90.00
_cell.angle_beta   90.00
_cell.angle_gamma   90.00
#
_symmetry.space_group_name_H-M   'P 1'
#
loop_
_entity.id
_entity.type
_entity.pdbx_description
1 polymer ?
#
loop_
_entity_poly.entity_id
_entity_poly.type
_entity_poly.pdbx_seq_one_letter_code
_entity_poly.pdbx_strand_id
1 'polypeptide(L)'
;MQTLFSRFLADSNKTGIKHTQFMKKMVMLIIKICLLAMAPLCTAAANAQTQGIGFGYGGRNGPKQWGHLNPHYTECSIGKLQSPIDIQRTQTFYNSTLEPLHRDYYTTNATLVNHVCNVAMFFAEGAGDVVINNKNYTLLQMHWHTPSEHHLHGVQYAAELHMVHQAKDGSFAVVASLFKIGSEEPFLSQMKDKLVKLKEERLKGNQTAQVEVGKINTRHIERKTRKYFRYFGSLTTPPCSENVSWTILGKVRSMSKEQVELLRSPLDISYKKNARPCQPLNGRRVEMFHERVTKTETGNKKKKPN
;
A
#
# COMPACT_ATOMS: atom_id res chain seq x y z
N MET A 1 1.89 -38.74 1.21
CA MET A 1 1.60 -37.52 2.00
C MET A 1 0.37 -37.66 2.89
N GLN A 2 -0.75 -38.25 2.43
CA GLN A 2 -1.95 -38.44 3.28
C GLN A 2 -1.73 -39.37 4.49
N THR A 3 -0.93 -40.43 4.38
CA THR A 3 -0.74 -41.41 5.47
C THR A 3 0.16 -40.94 6.63
N LEU A 4 1.07 -40.00 6.37
CA LEU A 4 1.88 -39.34 7.41
C LEU A 4 1.08 -38.28 8.18
N PHE A 5 0.11 -37.64 7.52
CA PHE A 5 -0.74 -36.62 8.11
C PHE A 5 -1.74 -37.21 9.12
N SER A 6 -2.31 -38.39 8.81
CA SER A 6 -3.31 -39.05 9.66
C SER A 6 -2.72 -39.60 10.97
N ARG A 7 -1.47 -40.09 10.95
CA ARG A 7 -0.79 -40.56 12.17
C ARG A 7 -0.31 -39.42 13.07
N PHE A 8 -0.10 -38.23 12.51
CA PHE A 8 0.37 -37.06 13.26
C PHE A 8 -0.75 -36.33 14.01
N LEU A 9 -1.97 -36.33 13.46
CA LEU A 9 -3.15 -35.74 14.12
C LEU A 9 -3.55 -36.51 15.40
N ALA A 10 -3.35 -37.83 15.42
CA ALA A 10 -3.67 -38.68 16.56
C ALA A 10 -2.82 -38.39 17.82
N ASP A 11 -1.60 -37.86 17.64
CA ASP A 11 -0.66 -37.62 18.74
C ASP A 11 -0.78 -36.20 19.34
N SER A 12 -1.41 -35.27 18.60
CA SER A 12 -1.53 -33.86 19.01
C SER A 12 -2.58 -33.59 20.10
N ASN A 13 -3.49 -34.53 20.34
CA ASN A 13 -4.61 -34.37 21.28
C ASN A 13 -4.24 -34.50 22.77
N LYS A 14 -2.96 -34.75 23.12
CA LYS A 14 -2.56 -35.05 24.51
C LYS A 14 -1.89 -33.91 25.29
N THR A 15 -1.55 -32.75 24.69
CA THR A 15 -0.85 -31.67 25.43
C THR A 15 -1.30 -30.26 25.02
N GLY A 16 -2.45 -29.82 25.55
CA GLY A 16 -3.13 -28.55 25.20
C GLY A 16 -2.34 -27.24 25.37
N ILE A 17 -1.12 -27.26 25.91
CA ILE A 17 -0.26 -26.07 26.07
C ILE A 17 0.78 -25.96 24.92
N LYS A 18 1.18 -27.08 24.32
CA LYS A 18 2.07 -27.09 23.15
C LYS A 18 1.33 -26.72 21.86
N HIS A 19 0.02 -26.96 21.83
CA HIS A 19 -0.82 -26.71 20.66
C HIS A 19 -0.86 -25.23 20.27
N THR A 20 -0.90 -24.30 21.22
CA THR A 20 -0.97 -22.86 20.92
C THR A 20 0.35 -22.30 20.39
N GLN A 21 1.49 -22.74 20.93
CA GLN A 21 2.81 -22.33 20.44
C GLN A 21 3.17 -23.00 19.12
N PHE A 22 2.73 -24.24 18.93
CA PHE A 22 2.82 -24.97 17.67
C PHE A 22 1.94 -24.32 16.59
N MET A 23 0.69 -23.97 16.90
CA MET A 23 -0.20 -23.24 16.00
C MET A 23 0.38 -21.87 15.64
N LYS A 24 0.98 -21.13 16.58
CA LYS A 24 1.70 -19.88 16.27
C LYS A 24 2.88 -20.12 15.33
N LYS A 25 3.70 -21.15 15.56
CA LYS A 25 4.81 -21.52 14.66
C LYS A 25 4.31 -21.98 13.28
N MET A 26 3.19 -22.68 13.22
CA MET A 26 2.58 -23.20 12.00
C MET A 26 1.91 -22.07 11.20
N VAL A 27 1.24 -21.13 11.84
CA VAL A 27 0.73 -19.89 11.22
C VAL A 27 1.89 -19.05 10.70
N MET A 28 2.98 -18.88 11.46
CA MET A 28 4.19 -18.19 10.98
C MET A 28 4.86 -18.91 9.81
N LEU A 29 4.84 -20.25 9.78
CA LEU A 29 5.35 -21.06 8.68
C LEU A 29 4.46 -20.97 7.44
N ILE A 30 3.14 -21.00 7.61
CA ILE A 30 2.16 -20.81 6.54
C ILE A 30 2.25 -19.38 5.99
N ILE A 31 2.45 -18.36 6.82
CA ILE A 31 2.70 -16.98 6.36
C ILE A 31 3.99 -16.91 5.56
N LYS A 32 5.09 -17.54 6.00
CA LYS A 32 6.34 -17.63 5.21
C LYS A 32 6.13 -18.34 3.87
N ILE A 33 5.31 -19.41 3.83
CA ILE A 33 5.00 -20.18 2.62
C ILE A 33 4.04 -19.41 1.69
N CYS A 34 3.03 -18.72 2.22
CA CYS A 34 2.14 -17.84 1.45
C CYS A 34 2.88 -16.63 0.89
N LEU A 35 3.85 -16.08 1.65
CA LEU A 35 4.77 -15.06 1.16
C LEU A 35 5.72 -15.58 0.07
N LEU A 36 5.98 -16.91 -0.01
CA LEU A 36 6.76 -17.56 -1.08
C LEU A 36 5.88 -17.93 -2.30
N ALA A 37 4.58 -18.15 -2.12
CA ALA A 37 3.63 -18.47 -3.20
C ALA A 37 3.04 -17.22 -3.88
N MET A 38 2.97 -16.08 -3.18
CA MET A 38 2.66 -14.74 -3.74
C MET A 38 3.90 -14.03 -4.31
N ALA A 39 5.01 -14.78 -4.40
CA ALA A 39 6.36 -14.31 -4.64
C ALA A 39 6.99 -14.81 -5.95
N PRO A 40 6.34 -14.59 -7.10
CA PRO A 40 7.13 -14.37 -8.30
C PRO A 40 7.56 -12.90 -8.45
N LEU A 41 6.92 -11.94 -7.76
CA LEU A 41 7.19 -10.50 -7.95
C LEU A 41 7.62 -9.72 -6.70
N CYS A 42 7.14 -10.05 -5.48
CA CYS A 42 7.60 -9.37 -4.26
C CYS A 42 8.93 -9.92 -3.71
N THR A 43 9.28 -11.17 -3.99
CA THR A 43 10.62 -11.72 -3.71
C THR A 43 11.67 -11.23 -4.70
N ALA A 44 11.33 -10.73 -5.88
CA ALA A 44 12.33 -10.11 -6.74
C ALA A 44 12.95 -8.85 -6.09
N ALA A 45 12.17 -8.12 -5.28
CA ALA A 45 12.67 -6.97 -4.52
C ALA A 45 13.46 -7.36 -3.25
N ALA A 46 13.12 -8.48 -2.60
CA ALA A 46 13.76 -8.93 -1.36
C ALA A 46 14.90 -9.96 -1.56
N ASN A 47 14.86 -10.79 -2.60
CA ASN A 47 15.90 -11.79 -2.95
C ASN A 47 16.96 -11.25 -3.93
N ALA A 48 16.82 -10.02 -4.46
CA ALA A 48 17.91 -9.36 -5.20
C ALA A 48 19.10 -8.95 -4.29
N GLN A 49 19.03 -9.29 -3.01
CA GLN A 49 20.02 -8.95 -1.99
C GLN A 49 21.27 -9.85 -2.00
N THR A 50 21.39 -10.81 -2.93
CA THR A 50 22.50 -11.77 -2.93
C THR A 50 23.68 -11.47 -3.84
N GLN A 51 23.66 -10.47 -4.76
CA GLN A 51 24.86 -10.08 -5.54
C GLN A 51 24.85 -8.63 -6.10
N GLY A 52 23.98 -7.73 -5.60
CA GLY A 52 23.81 -6.38 -6.17
C GLY A 52 23.84 -5.25 -5.13
N ILE A 53 24.21 -4.05 -5.57
CA ILE A 53 24.10 -2.82 -4.76
C ILE A 53 22.62 -2.58 -4.47
N GLY A 54 22.22 -2.61 -3.19
CA GLY A 54 20.85 -2.30 -2.78
C GLY A 54 20.42 -0.89 -3.19
N PHE A 55 19.18 -0.72 -3.62
CA PHE A 55 18.65 0.59 -4.01
C PHE A 55 18.41 1.49 -2.80
N GLY A 56 18.48 2.80 -2.99
CA GLY A 56 18.20 3.82 -1.98
C GLY A 56 17.48 5.02 -2.57
N TYR A 57 17.29 6.07 -1.77
CA TYR A 57 16.64 7.32 -2.21
C TYR A 57 17.60 8.50 -2.41
N GLY A 58 18.92 8.27 -2.29
CA GLY A 58 19.94 9.30 -2.48
C GLY A 58 21.29 8.72 -2.87
N GLY A 59 22.24 9.59 -3.25
CA GLY A 59 23.60 9.20 -3.59
C GLY A 59 23.71 8.25 -4.79
N ARG A 60 24.68 7.33 -4.75
CA ARG A 60 25.04 6.42 -5.86
C ARG A 60 24.01 5.34 -6.15
N ASN A 61 23.10 5.06 -5.21
CA ASN A 61 22.02 4.08 -5.36
C ASN A 61 20.63 4.73 -5.39
N GLY A 62 20.54 6.05 -5.60
CA GLY A 62 19.30 6.80 -5.66
C GLY A 62 18.44 6.52 -6.91
N PRO A 63 17.22 7.10 -7.01
CA PRO A 63 16.24 6.75 -8.04
C PRO A 63 16.71 6.96 -9.48
N LYS A 64 17.59 7.94 -9.73
CA LYS A 64 18.20 8.18 -11.05
C LYS A 64 19.11 7.04 -11.51
N GLN A 65 19.58 6.20 -10.59
CA GLN A 65 20.52 5.11 -10.84
C GLN A 65 19.86 3.73 -10.78
N TRP A 66 18.62 3.60 -10.30
CA TRP A 66 17.98 2.30 -10.06
C TRP A 66 18.05 1.35 -11.26
N GLY A 67 17.81 1.85 -12.48
CA GLY A 67 17.88 1.02 -13.69
C GLY A 67 19.26 0.47 -14.04
N HIS A 68 20.32 1.04 -13.47
CA HIS A 68 21.70 0.60 -13.66
C HIS A 68 22.24 -0.24 -12.49
N LEU A 69 21.50 -0.36 -11.39
CA LEU A 69 21.94 -1.12 -10.21
C LEU A 69 21.85 -2.64 -10.41
N ASN A 70 20.90 -3.08 -11.21
CA ASN A 70 20.63 -4.49 -11.47
C ASN A 70 19.95 -4.63 -12.85
N PRO A 71 20.31 -5.62 -13.69
CA PRO A 71 19.64 -5.87 -14.97
C PRO A 71 18.11 -6.02 -14.87
N HIS A 72 17.60 -6.54 -13.76
CA HIS A 72 16.16 -6.67 -13.51
C HIS A 72 15.46 -5.34 -13.21
N TYR A 73 16.21 -4.26 -13.00
CA TYR A 73 15.66 -2.93 -12.70
C TYR A 73 15.64 -2.01 -13.92
N THR A 74 16.06 -2.50 -15.09
CA THR A 74 16.20 -1.69 -16.33
C THR A 74 14.95 -0.85 -16.62
N GLU A 75 13.76 -1.39 -16.37
CA GLU A 75 12.47 -0.71 -16.55
C GLU A 75 12.34 0.59 -15.75
N CYS A 76 13.01 0.70 -14.60
CA CYS A 76 13.09 1.94 -13.82
C CYS A 76 13.70 3.12 -14.60
N SER A 77 14.45 2.86 -15.67
CA SER A 77 15.12 3.87 -16.50
C SER A 77 14.54 4.01 -17.91
N ILE A 78 14.17 2.90 -18.54
CA ILE A 78 13.69 2.89 -19.93
C ILE A 78 12.17 2.96 -20.05
N GLY A 79 11.44 2.58 -18.98
CA GLY A 79 9.99 2.54 -18.93
C GLY A 79 9.37 3.91 -19.24
N LYS A 80 8.23 3.90 -19.93
CA LYS A 80 7.50 5.12 -20.35
C LYS A 80 6.20 5.33 -19.60
N LEU A 81 5.70 4.32 -18.91
CA LEU A 81 4.52 4.37 -18.06
C LEU A 81 4.91 4.37 -16.58
N GLN A 82 6.00 5.04 -16.22
CA GLN A 82 6.53 5.05 -14.85
C GLN A 82 5.70 5.91 -13.88
N SER A 83 5.69 5.52 -12.61
CA SER A 83 5.07 6.20 -11.47
C SER A 83 6.13 6.60 -10.43
N PRO A 84 5.87 7.60 -9.57
CA PRO A 84 4.67 8.44 -9.50
C PRO A 84 4.62 9.50 -10.61
N ILE A 85 3.52 10.25 -10.71
CA ILE A 85 3.38 11.40 -11.61
C ILE A 85 2.87 12.63 -10.85
N ASP A 86 3.11 13.80 -11.42
CA ASP A 86 2.43 15.04 -11.01
C ASP A 86 1.11 15.17 -11.77
N ILE A 87 0.00 15.15 -11.04
CA ILE A 87 -1.34 15.22 -11.62
C ILE A 87 -1.74 16.69 -11.77
N GLN A 88 -1.61 17.18 -12.99
CA GLN A 88 -2.06 18.51 -13.38
C GLN A 88 -3.59 18.52 -13.56
N ARG A 89 -4.33 18.99 -12.55
CA ARG A 89 -5.81 18.93 -12.50
C ARG A 89 -6.48 19.52 -13.76
N THR A 90 -5.92 20.59 -14.32
CA THR A 90 -6.41 21.25 -15.54
C THR A 90 -6.15 20.45 -16.82
N GLN A 91 -5.27 19.45 -16.77
CA GLN A 91 -4.94 18.54 -17.87
C GLN A 91 -5.54 17.14 -17.67
N THR A 92 -6.41 16.97 -16.66
CA THR A 92 -7.13 15.71 -16.45
C THR A 92 -8.39 15.68 -17.29
N PHE A 93 -8.79 14.48 -17.67
CA PHE A 93 -9.94 14.28 -18.52
C PHE A 93 -11.07 13.68 -17.71
N TYR A 94 -12.17 14.41 -17.59
CA TYR A 94 -13.38 13.85 -16.99
C TYR A 94 -13.83 12.63 -17.79
N ASN A 95 -14.03 11.51 -17.10
CA ASN A 95 -14.58 10.31 -17.70
C ASN A 95 -15.92 9.98 -17.01
N SER A 96 -17.01 10.11 -17.78
CA SER A 96 -18.38 9.86 -17.31
C SER A 96 -18.73 8.39 -17.19
N THR A 97 -17.90 7.47 -17.70
CA THR A 97 -18.07 6.02 -17.51
C THR A 97 -17.42 5.52 -16.22
N LEU A 98 -16.65 6.36 -15.54
CA LEU A 98 -16.13 6.06 -14.21
C LEU A 98 -17.26 6.21 -13.18
N GLU A 99 -17.28 5.29 -12.22
CA GLU A 99 -18.24 5.26 -11.12
C GLU A 99 -17.55 5.63 -9.79
N PRO A 100 -18.32 5.93 -8.73
CA PRO A 100 -17.74 6.05 -7.40
C PRO A 100 -16.89 4.83 -7.04
N LEU A 101 -15.71 5.07 -6.47
CA LEU A 101 -14.84 3.96 -6.07
C LEU A 101 -15.40 3.33 -4.79
N HIS A 102 -15.88 2.10 -4.92
CA HIS A 102 -16.30 1.24 -3.82
C HIS A 102 -15.12 0.41 -3.34
N ARG A 103 -14.91 0.42 -2.02
CA ARG A 103 -13.84 -0.32 -1.34
C ARG A 103 -14.49 -1.04 -0.19
N ASP A 104 -14.63 -2.34 -0.34
CA ASP A 104 -15.38 -3.20 0.57
C ASP A 104 -14.36 -3.97 1.39
N TYR A 105 -13.75 -3.27 2.34
CA TYR A 105 -12.73 -3.81 3.22
C TYR A 105 -13.34 -4.28 4.52
N TYR A 106 -12.80 -5.37 5.09
CA TYR A 106 -13.25 -5.89 6.38
C TYR A 106 -12.12 -5.89 7.41
N THR A 107 -12.52 -5.91 8.68
CA THR A 107 -11.59 -6.05 9.80
C THR A 107 -10.90 -7.41 9.72
N THR A 108 -9.57 -7.41 9.70
CA THR A 108 -8.77 -8.63 9.59
C THR A 108 -7.48 -8.52 10.39
N ASN A 109 -6.78 -9.63 10.56
CA ASN A 109 -5.46 -9.64 11.20
C ASN A 109 -4.42 -8.98 10.29
N ALA A 110 -3.61 -8.12 10.89
CA ALA A 110 -2.54 -7.41 10.20
C ALA A 110 -1.20 -7.53 10.93
N THR A 111 -0.12 -7.46 10.16
CA THR A 111 1.25 -7.42 10.66
C THR A 111 1.96 -6.19 10.11
N LEU A 112 2.53 -5.37 10.99
CA LEU A 112 3.41 -4.28 10.62
C LEU A 112 4.81 -4.81 10.39
N VAL A 113 5.45 -4.34 9.33
CA VAL A 113 6.77 -4.78 8.89
C VAL A 113 7.63 -3.56 8.57
N ASN A 114 8.86 -3.56 9.06
CA ASN A 114 9.89 -2.69 8.54
C ASN A 114 10.37 -3.30 7.22
N HIS A 115 9.79 -2.84 6.11
CA HIS A 115 9.99 -3.44 4.79
C HIS A 115 11.15 -2.76 4.06
N VAL A 116 12.27 -2.59 4.78
CA VAL A 116 13.52 -1.96 4.36
C VAL A 116 13.38 -0.48 3.97
N CYS A 117 12.63 -0.21 2.90
CA CYS A 117 12.44 1.10 2.29
C CYS A 117 11.18 1.84 2.75
N ASN A 118 10.25 1.16 3.43
CA ASN A 118 9.03 1.74 3.97
C ASN A 118 8.51 0.93 5.17
N VAL A 119 7.55 1.51 5.90
CA VAL A 119 6.72 0.76 6.84
C VAL A 119 5.57 0.18 6.05
N ALA A 120 5.37 -1.13 6.14
CA ALA A 120 4.31 -1.85 5.46
C ALA A 120 3.40 -2.56 6.46
N MET A 121 2.15 -2.76 6.07
CA MET A 121 1.16 -3.57 6.76
C MET A 121 0.69 -4.67 5.82
N PHE A 122 0.87 -5.93 6.21
CA PHE A 122 0.44 -7.10 5.45
C PHE A 122 -0.82 -7.72 6.06
N PHE A 123 -1.70 -8.21 5.19
CA PHE A 123 -2.92 -8.92 5.55
C PHE A 123 -2.80 -10.39 5.12
N ALA A 124 -2.83 -11.33 6.07
CA ALA A 124 -2.53 -12.74 5.80
C ALA A 124 -3.50 -13.40 4.80
N GLU A 125 -4.78 -13.02 4.86
CA GLU A 125 -5.86 -13.56 4.01
C GLU A 125 -6.47 -12.48 3.10
N GLY A 126 -5.80 -11.33 2.98
CA GLY A 126 -6.38 -10.12 2.42
C GLY A 126 -7.32 -9.38 3.37
N ALA A 127 -7.70 -8.17 2.97
CA ALA A 127 -8.54 -7.26 3.76
C ALA A 127 -9.77 -6.76 3.00
N GLY A 128 -10.30 -7.58 2.10
CA GLY A 128 -11.42 -7.24 1.22
C GLY A 128 -10.94 -6.67 -0.12
N ASP A 129 -11.86 -6.04 -0.84
CA ASP A 129 -11.71 -5.86 -2.28
C ASP A 129 -12.02 -4.44 -2.77
N VAL A 130 -11.50 -4.15 -3.96
CA VAL A 130 -11.90 -3.02 -4.80
C VAL A 130 -12.25 -3.54 -6.20
N VAL A 131 -13.36 -3.07 -6.75
CA VAL A 131 -13.74 -3.37 -8.14
C VAL A 131 -13.33 -2.21 -9.03
N ILE A 132 -12.51 -2.51 -10.04
CA ILE A 132 -12.02 -1.54 -11.03
C ILE A 132 -12.26 -2.13 -12.42
N ASN A 133 -13.00 -1.43 -13.28
CA ASN A 133 -13.33 -1.86 -14.63
C ASN A 133 -13.91 -3.29 -14.67
N ASN A 134 -14.89 -3.56 -13.79
CA ASN A 134 -15.53 -4.86 -13.60
C ASN A 134 -14.59 -6.02 -13.23
N LYS A 135 -13.37 -5.71 -12.78
CA LYS A 135 -12.40 -6.67 -12.28
C LYS A 135 -12.22 -6.48 -10.78
N ASN A 136 -12.23 -7.60 -10.06
CA ASN A 136 -12.03 -7.62 -8.61
C ASN A 136 -10.54 -7.67 -8.25
N TYR A 137 -10.12 -6.83 -7.31
CA TYR A 137 -8.76 -6.78 -6.79
C TYR A 137 -8.77 -6.84 -5.26
N THR A 138 -8.11 -7.86 -4.70
CA THR A 138 -8.04 -8.07 -3.25
C THR A 138 -6.91 -7.26 -2.64
N LEU A 139 -7.18 -6.55 -1.54
CA LEU A 139 -6.20 -5.78 -0.78
C LEU A 139 -5.24 -6.71 -0.02
N LEU A 140 -3.96 -6.70 -0.39
CA LEU A 140 -2.94 -7.59 0.16
C LEU A 140 -2.04 -6.89 1.18
N GLN A 141 -1.68 -5.64 0.89
CA GLN A 141 -0.80 -4.86 1.75
C GLN A 141 -1.04 -3.37 1.60
N MET A 142 -0.57 -2.64 2.59
CA MET A 142 -0.45 -1.20 2.56
C MET A 142 0.95 -0.76 2.94
N HIS A 143 1.38 0.39 2.46
CA HIS A 143 2.62 1.00 2.92
C HIS A 143 2.57 2.52 2.78
N TRP A 144 3.49 3.19 3.49
CA TRP A 144 3.54 4.64 3.54
C TRP A 144 4.85 5.19 2.99
N HIS A 145 4.72 6.27 2.23
CA HIS A 145 5.83 7.11 1.78
C HIS A 145 5.77 8.46 2.51
N THR A 146 6.94 8.99 2.88
CA THR A 146 7.10 10.33 3.42
C THR A 146 8.31 11.01 2.78
N PRO A 147 8.15 12.15 2.07
CA PRO A 147 6.90 12.82 1.70
C PRO A 147 6.04 12.00 0.71
N SER A 148 4.95 12.56 0.18
CA SER A 148 4.18 11.91 -0.88
C SER A 148 5.01 11.73 -2.15
N GLU A 149 4.71 10.67 -2.89
CA GLU A 149 5.31 10.38 -4.18
C GLU A 149 4.58 11.13 -5.30
N HIS A 150 3.26 11.02 -5.34
CA HIS A 150 2.42 11.79 -6.24
C HIS A 150 2.32 13.23 -5.79
N HIS A 151 2.29 14.11 -6.80
CA HIS A 151 1.98 15.52 -6.62
C HIS A 151 0.60 15.82 -7.21
N LEU A 152 -0.07 16.83 -6.66
CA LEU A 152 -1.26 17.41 -7.30
C LEU A 152 -0.97 18.86 -7.66
N HIS A 153 -0.91 19.16 -8.95
CA HIS A 153 -0.62 20.49 -9.47
C HIS A 153 0.70 21.05 -8.89
N GLY A 154 1.76 20.26 -8.95
CA GLY A 154 3.09 20.59 -8.43
C GLY A 154 3.23 20.54 -6.90
N VAL A 155 2.16 20.25 -6.15
CA VAL A 155 2.20 20.20 -4.68
C VAL A 155 2.53 18.79 -4.20
N GLN A 156 3.68 18.66 -3.53
CA GLN A 156 4.03 17.49 -2.74
C GLN A 156 3.41 17.57 -1.33
N TYR A 157 2.87 16.45 -0.86
CA TYR A 157 2.21 16.33 0.44
C TYR A 157 3.13 15.66 1.48
N ALA A 158 2.71 15.69 2.75
CA ALA A 158 3.55 15.25 3.87
C ALA A 158 3.72 13.72 3.94
N ALA A 159 2.72 12.98 3.50
CA ALA A 159 2.77 11.52 3.40
C ALA A 159 1.82 11.01 2.31
N GLU A 160 2.03 9.78 1.89
CA GLU A 160 1.16 9.04 0.99
C GLU A 160 1.00 7.59 1.44
N LEU A 161 -0.25 7.12 1.48
CA LEU A 161 -0.58 5.72 1.73
C LEU A 161 -0.85 5.05 0.40
N HIS A 162 -0.18 3.94 0.12
CA HIS A 162 -0.50 3.03 -0.98
C HIS A 162 -1.24 1.81 -0.43
N MET A 163 -2.43 1.54 -0.96
CA MET A 163 -3.18 0.30 -0.75
C MET A 163 -3.00 -0.56 -1.99
N VAL A 164 -2.26 -1.66 -1.88
CA VAL A 164 -1.87 -2.52 -2.99
C VAL A 164 -2.80 -3.72 -3.08
N HIS A 165 -3.40 -3.88 -4.25
CA HIS A 165 -4.35 -4.93 -4.55
C HIS A 165 -3.89 -5.77 -5.72
N GLN A 166 -4.31 -7.03 -5.76
CA GLN A 166 -4.03 -7.93 -6.86
C GLN A 166 -5.30 -8.67 -7.29
N ALA A 167 -5.48 -8.82 -8.60
CA ALA A 167 -6.53 -9.65 -9.18
C ALA A 167 -6.04 -11.10 -9.37
N LYS A 168 -6.97 -12.02 -9.63
CA LYS A 168 -6.65 -13.45 -9.85
C LYS A 168 -5.69 -13.72 -11.01
N ASP A 169 -5.64 -12.83 -11.99
CA ASP A 169 -4.73 -12.91 -13.14
C ASP A 169 -3.34 -12.31 -12.87
N GLY A 170 -3.08 -11.91 -11.61
CA GLY A 170 -1.81 -11.34 -11.18
C GLY A 170 -1.67 -9.84 -11.41
N SER A 171 -2.62 -9.19 -12.10
CA SER A 171 -2.58 -7.75 -12.34
C SER A 171 -2.72 -6.93 -11.05
N PHE A 172 -2.01 -5.82 -10.96
CA PHE A 172 -1.99 -4.95 -9.77
C PHE A 172 -2.85 -3.70 -9.94
N ALA A 173 -3.50 -3.32 -8.84
CA ALA A 173 -4.13 -2.02 -8.69
C ALA A 173 -3.69 -1.36 -7.38
N VAL A 174 -3.36 -0.07 -7.43
CA VAL A 174 -2.99 0.71 -6.24
C VAL A 174 -3.96 1.85 -6.04
N VAL A 175 -4.52 1.94 -4.83
CA VAL A 175 -5.32 3.09 -4.42
C VAL A 175 -4.48 3.92 -3.46
N ALA A 176 -4.31 5.22 -3.74
CA ALA A 176 -3.43 6.09 -2.98
C ALA A 176 -4.18 7.21 -2.26
N SER A 177 -3.83 7.46 -0.99
CA SER A 177 -4.31 8.61 -0.21
C SER A 177 -3.17 9.58 0.07
N LEU A 178 -3.38 10.86 -0.23
CA LEU A 178 -2.44 11.93 0.08
C LEU A 178 -2.77 12.59 1.41
N PHE A 179 -1.74 12.94 2.19
CA PHE A 179 -1.90 13.55 3.52
C PHE A 179 -1.14 14.87 3.64
N LYS A 180 -1.85 15.94 3.98
CA LYS A 180 -1.24 17.18 4.46
C LYS A 180 -1.09 17.14 5.99
N ILE A 181 -0.17 17.93 6.53
CA ILE A 181 -0.07 18.12 7.97
C ILE A 181 -1.38 18.72 8.49
N GLY A 182 -1.92 18.14 9.57
CA GLY A 182 -3.15 18.59 10.22
C GLY A 182 -3.50 17.73 11.42
N SER A 183 -4.79 17.45 11.61
CA SER A 183 -5.28 16.54 12.65
C SER A 183 -4.75 15.11 12.48
N GLU A 184 -4.76 14.35 13.57
CA GLU A 184 -4.40 12.94 13.54
C GLU A 184 -5.24 12.13 12.54
N GLU A 185 -4.57 11.22 11.86
CA GLU A 185 -5.14 10.23 10.96
C GLU A 185 -5.63 9.03 11.79
N PRO A 186 -6.94 8.77 11.86
CA PRO A 186 -7.48 7.78 12.80
C PRO A 186 -7.07 6.33 12.52
N PHE A 187 -6.79 5.97 11.26
CA PHE A 187 -6.36 4.61 10.93
C PHE A 187 -5.00 4.32 11.58
N LEU A 188 -4.03 5.22 11.44
CA LEU A 188 -2.71 5.11 12.04
C LEU A 188 -2.74 5.22 13.57
N SER A 189 -3.73 5.92 14.13
CA SER A 189 -3.88 5.99 15.60
C SER A 189 -4.12 4.62 16.24
N GLN A 190 -4.70 3.65 15.52
CA GLN A 190 -4.90 2.28 16.01
C GLN A 190 -3.58 1.50 16.20
N MET A 191 -2.47 1.96 15.62
CA MET A 191 -1.21 1.22 15.57
C MET A 191 0.00 2.01 16.08
N LYS A 192 -0.21 3.13 16.79
CA LYS A 192 0.88 3.96 17.35
C LYS A 192 1.88 3.14 18.17
N ASP A 193 1.40 2.36 19.15
CA ASP A 193 2.27 1.55 20.01
C ASP A 193 3.02 0.47 19.22
N LYS A 194 2.40 -0.04 18.16
CA LYS A 194 3.01 -1.05 17.28
C LYS A 194 4.13 -0.44 16.43
N LEU A 195 3.98 0.80 15.96
CA LEU A 195 5.03 1.55 15.27
C LEU A 195 6.21 1.87 16.21
N VAL A 196 5.93 2.25 17.46
CA VAL A 196 6.98 2.45 18.47
C VAL A 196 7.75 1.15 18.71
N LYS A 197 7.05 0.03 18.90
CA LYS A 197 7.69 -1.28 19.04
C LYS A 197 8.50 -1.66 17.79
N LEU A 198 8.00 -1.35 16.59
CA LEU A 198 8.71 -1.62 15.35
C LEU A 198 10.03 -0.84 15.27
N LYS A 199 10.04 0.41 15.72
CA LYS A 199 11.26 1.22 15.88
C LYS A 199 12.23 0.58 16.89
N GLU A 200 11.75 0.16 18.06
CA GLU A 200 12.59 -0.48 19.08
C GLU A 200 13.27 -1.76 18.56
N GLU A 201 12.54 -2.60 17.84
CA GLU A 201 13.10 -3.80 17.23
C GLU A 201 14.18 -3.46 16.18
N ARG A 202 13.98 -2.40 15.39
CA ARG A 202 15.01 -1.93 14.45
C ARG A 202 16.28 -1.47 15.17
N LEU A 203 16.15 -0.79 16.30
CA LEU A 203 17.28 -0.32 17.11
C LEU A 203 18.07 -1.47 17.74
N LYS A 204 17.44 -2.63 17.96
CA LYS A 204 18.12 -3.88 18.35
C LYS A 204 18.84 -4.58 17.20
N GLY A 205 18.87 -3.97 16.01
CA GLY A 205 19.53 -4.51 14.81
C GLY A 205 18.63 -5.34 13.91
N ASN A 206 17.35 -5.52 14.22
CA ASN A 206 16.43 -6.27 13.35
C ASN A 206 15.95 -5.41 12.17
N GLN A 207 16.64 -5.52 11.04
CA GLN A 207 16.37 -4.71 9.84
C GLN A 207 15.01 -5.00 9.18
N THR A 208 14.47 -6.20 9.40
CA THR A 208 13.18 -6.66 8.83
C THR A 208 12.19 -7.00 9.94
N ALA A 209 12.18 -6.19 11.00
CA ALA A 209 11.34 -6.40 12.17
C ALA A 209 9.86 -6.52 11.78
N GLN A 210 9.14 -7.38 12.50
CA GLN A 210 7.71 -7.62 12.31
C GLN A 210 7.00 -7.51 13.66
N VAL A 211 5.86 -6.84 13.66
CA VAL A 211 5.03 -6.64 14.85
C VAL A 211 3.59 -6.98 14.49
N GLU A 212 3.05 -8.03 15.12
CA GLU A 212 1.62 -8.35 15.01
C GLU A 212 0.79 -7.19 15.56
N VAL A 213 -0.09 -6.66 14.70
CA VAL A 213 -1.07 -5.63 15.09
C VAL A 213 -2.30 -6.31 15.69
N GLY A 214 -2.67 -7.49 15.17
CA GLY A 214 -3.93 -8.15 15.46
C GLY A 214 -5.04 -7.64 14.53
N LYS A 215 -6.29 -7.73 14.98
CA LYS A 215 -7.45 -7.25 14.20
C LYS A 215 -7.42 -5.72 14.05
N ILE A 216 -7.35 -5.23 12.81
CA ILE A 216 -7.36 -3.80 12.50
C ILE A 216 -8.69 -3.38 11.87
N ASN A 217 -9.28 -2.29 12.35
CA ASN A 217 -10.53 -1.78 11.79
C ASN A 217 -10.25 -0.93 10.54
N THR A 218 -10.80 -1.35 9.41
CA THR A 218 -10.62 -0.74 8.08
C THR A 218 -11.55 0.43 7.79
N ARG A 219 -12.54 0.74 8.65
CA ARG A 219 -13.57 1.78 8.42
C ARG A 219 -13.02 3.16 8.01
N HIS A 220 -11.81 3.51 8.45
CA HIS A 220 -11.18 4.79 8.15
C HIS A 220 -10.53 4.85 6.75
N ILE A 221 -10.32 3.72 6.10
CA ILE A 221 -9.79 3.59 4.73
C ILE A 221 -10.84 3.01 3.77
N GLU A 222 -11.80 2.25 4.31
CA GLU A 222 -13.02 1.76 3.67
C GLU A 222 -14.02 2.92 3.52
N ARG A 223 -14.09 3.51 2.32
CA ARG A 223 -15.05 4.57 2.03
C ARG A 223 -15.43 4.57 0.56
N LYS A 224 -16.71 4.83 0.26
CA LYS A 224 -17.14 5.29 -1.07
C LYS A 224 -16.47 6.63 -1.39
N THR A 225 -15.66 6.68 -2.45
CA THR A 225 -15.01 7.92 -2.88
C THR A 225 -15.64 8.44 -4.17
N ARG A 226 -16.08 9.70 -4.11
CA ARG A 226 -16.79 10.38 -5.19
C ARG A 226 -15.89 11.32 -6.02
N LYS A 227 -14.57 11.28 -5.79
CA LYS A 227 -13.57 12.06 -6.54
C LYS A 227 -12.20 11.38 -6.53
N TYR A 228 -11.66 11.06 -7.69
CA TYR A 228 -10.34 10.43 -7.83
C TYR A 228 -9.76 10.63 -9.24
N PHE A 229 -8.47 10.36 -9.37
CA PHE A 229 -7.75 10.32 -10.64
C PHE A 229 -7.33 8.88 -10.94
N ARG A 230 -7.37 8.47 -12.21
CA ARG A 230 -7.03 7.13 -12.68
C ARG A 230 -6.04 7.21 -13.83
N TYR A 231 -5.00 6.38 -13.78
CA TYR A 231 -4.04 6.23 -14.87
C TYR A 231 -3.33 4.86 -14.78
N PHE A 232 -2.72 4.42 -15.88
CA PHE A 232 -1.81 3.27 -15.87
C PHE A 232 -0.37 3.72 -15.66
N GLY A 233 0.28 3.08 -14.69
CA GLY A 233 1.58 3.45 -14.20
C GLY A 233 2.46 2.24 -13.91
N SER A 234 3.40 2.42 -12.98
CA SER A 234 4.34 1.38 -12.54
C SER A 234 4.34 1.21 -11.03
N LEU A 235 5.08 0.22 -10.54
CA LEU A 235 5.60 0.24 -9.18
C LEU A 235 6.53 1.45 -8.97
N THR A 236 6.52 2.03 -7.77
CA THR A 236 7.36 3.19 -7.42
C THR A 236 8.69 2.81 -6.76
N THR A 237 8.96 1.52 -6.65
CA THR A 237 10.24 0.93 -6.23
C THR A 237 10.70 -0.09 -7.28
N PRO A 238 12.01 -0.43 -7.32
CA PRO A 238 12.50 -1.48 -8.20
C PRO A 238 11.75 -2.81 -7.99
N PRO A 239 11.41 -3.55 -9.06
CA PRO A 239 11.90 -3.39 -10.45
C PRO A 239 11.16 -2.35 -11.30
N CYS A 240 10.27 -1.54 -10.71
CA CYS A 240 9.49 -0.51 -11.42
C CYS A 240 8.62 -1.03 -12.56
N SER A 241 8.10 -2.25 -12.42
CA SER A 241 7.23 -2.88 -13.42
C SER A 241 6.00 -2.05 -13.72
N GLU A 242 5.72 -1.87 -15.01
CA GLU A 242 4.58 -1.12 -15.53
C GLU A 242 3.25 -1.91 -15.45
N ASN A 243 2.19 -1.36 -16.05
CA ASN A 243 0.83 -1.92 -16.06
C ASN A 243 0.13 -1.99 -14.69
N VAL A 244 0.48 -1.08 -13.78
CA VAL A 244 -0.22 -0.90 -12.50
C VAL A 244 -1.39 0.07 -12.69
N SER A 245 -2.61 -0.34 -12.33
CA SER A 245 -3.78 0.55 -12.33
C SER A 245 -3.78 1.44 -11.10
N TRP A 246 -3.43 2.72 -11.26
CA TRP A 246 -3.37 3.68 -10.16
C TRP A 246 -4.66 4.45 -9.96
N THR A 247 -5.13 4.56 -8.72
CA THR A 247 -6.26 5.40 -8.32
C THR A 247 -5.85 6.37 -7.22
N ILE A 248 -5.65 7.64 -7.56
CA ILE A 248 -5.27 8.67 -6.58
C ILE A 248 -6.54 9.35 -6.05
N LEU A 249 -6.83 9.20 -4.76
CA LEU A 249 -8.04 9.78 -4.19
C LEU A 249 -7.96 11.31 -4.19
N GLY A 250 -9.01 11.97 -4.67
CA GLY A 250 -9.02 13.42 -4.84
C GLY A 250 -9.15 14.22 -3.54
N LYS A 251 -9.50 13.56 -2.42
CA LYS A 251 -9.53 14.18 -1.09
C LYS A 251 -8.18 14.00 -0.41
N VAL A 252 -7.46 15.11 -0.25
CA VAL A 252 -6.28 15.17 0.61
C VAL A 252 -6.73 15.08 2.07
N ARG A 253 -6.25 14.08 2.78
CA ARG A 253 -6.54 13.83 4.20
C ARG A 253 -5.55 14.57 5.09
N SER A 254 -5.80 14.56 6.39
CA SER A 254 -4.90 15.11 7.40
C SER A 254 -4.13 13.97 8.08
N MET A 255 -2.88 14.23 8.43
CA MET A 255 -2.05 13.42 9.31
C MET A 255 -1.24 14.36 10.21
N SER A 256 -1.05 14.02 11.49
CA SER A 256 -0.27 14.87 12.38
C SER A 256 1.23 14.79 12.08
N LYS A 257 2.01 15.79 12.53
CA LYS A 257 3.47 15.76 12.37
C LYS A 257 4.08 14.57 13.11
N GLU A 258 3.57 14.27 14.28
CA GLU A 258 3.99 13.16 15.14
C GLU A 258 3.77 11.82 14.43
N GLN A 259 2.64 11.67 13.73
CA GLN A 259 2.34 10.47 12.96
C GLN A 259 3.28 10.31 11.75
N VAL A 260 3.60 11.39 11.04
CA VAL A 260 4.60 11.36 9.96
C VAL A 260 5.97 10.93 10.50
N GLU A 261 6.39 11.45 11.64
CA GLU A 261 7.65 11.05 12.27
C GLU A 261 7.61 9.61 12.80
N LEU A 262 6.47 9.14 13.30
CA LEU A 262 6.28 7.74 13.70
C LEU A 262 6.47 6.79 12.52
N LEU A 263 6.01 7.15 11.31
CA LEU A 263 6.23 6.35 10.09
C LEU A 263 7.70 6.34 9.65
N ARG A 264 8.44 7.44 9.87
CA ARG A 264 9.87 7.55 9.54
C ARG A 264 10.77 6.84 10.54
N SER A 265 10.36 6.78 11.80
CA SER A 265 11.23 6.38 12.91
C SER A 265 11.76 4.94 12.84
N PRO A 266 11.06 3.93 12.28
CA PRO A 266 11.58 2.58 12.13
C PRO A 266 12.52 2.43 10.93
N LEU A 267 12.60 3.43 10.04
CA LEU A 267 13.39 3.34 8.81
C LEU A 267 14.84 3.76 9.03
N ASP A 268 15.74 3.15 8.26
CA ASP A 268 17.11 3.64 8.15
C ASP A 268 17.13 5.10 7.66
N ILE A 269 18.15 5.88 8.04
CA ILE A 269 18.26 7.28 7.67
C ILE A 269 18.18 7.51 6.15
N SER A 270 18.69 6.56 5.37
CA SER A 270 18.65 6.56 3.91
C SER A 270 17.23 6.38 3.31
N TYR A 271 16.28 5.87 4.10
CA TYR A 271 14.88 5.63 3.71
C TYR A 271 13.88 6.54 4.44
N LYS A 272 14.32 7.46 5.31
CA LYS A 272 13.40 8.42 5.96
C LYS A 272 12.74 9.40 4.99
N LYS A 273 13.34 9.59 3.82
CA LYS A 273 12.77 10.30 2.66
C LYS A 273 12.62 9.32 1.51
N ASN A 274 11.63 8.45 1.60
CA ASN A 274 11.42 7.33 0.68
C ASN A 274 10.47 7.66 -0.48
N ALA A 275 10.53 8.86 -1.04
CA ALA A 275 9.68 9.24 -2.17
C ALA A 275 10.48 9.21 -3.48
N ARG A 276 10.08 8.38 -4.44
CA ARG A 276 10.59 8.43 -5.82
C ARG A 276 10.16 9.77 -6.45
N PRO A 277 11.03 10.45 -7.22
CA PRO A 277 10.63 11.64 -7.97
C PRO A 277 9.49 11.36 -8.95
N CYS A 278 8.65 12.36 -9.22
CA CYS A 278 7.66 12.31 -10.30
C CYS A 278 8.33 12.00 -11.65
N GLN A 279 7.68 11.13 -12.40
CA GLN A 279 8.12 10.63 -13.70
C GLN A 279 7.35 11.34 -14.82
N PRO A 280 7.95 11.48 -16.02
CA PRO A 280 7.28 12.11 -17.15
C PRO A 280 5.97 11.41 -17.53
N LEU A 281 4.94 12.19 -17.88
CA LEU A 281 3.64 11.64 -18.25
C LEU A 281 3.67 10.87 -19.60
N ASN A 282 4.59 11.23 -20.51
CA ASN A 282 4.81 10.55 -21.80
C ASN A 282 3.53 10.35 -22.63
N GLY A 283 2.65 11.36 -22.67
CA GLY A 283 1.40 11.30 -23.43
C GLY A 283 0.28 10.47 -22.79
N ARG A 284 0.51 9.85 -21.62
CA ARG A 284 -0.55 9.15 -20.88
C ARG A 284 -1.69 10.10 -20.53
N ARG A 285 -2.91 9.62 -20.68
CA ARG A 285 -4.11 10.32 -20.23
C ARG A 285 -4.34 10.03 -18.75
N VAL A 286 -4.54 11.09 -17.94
CA VAL A 286 -5.03 10.95 -16.57
C VAL A 286 -6.54 11.20 -16.57
N GLU A 287 -7.30 10.16 -16.27
CA GLU A 287 -8.75 10.25 -16.16
C GLU A 287 -9.14 10.79 -14.78
N MET A 288 -10.22 11.55 -14.72
CA MET A 288 -10.77 12.09 -13.49
C MET A 288 -12.23 11.66 -13.35
N PHE A 289 -12.56 11.14 -12.17
CA PHE A 289 -13.94 11.02 -11.73
C PHE A 289 -14.24 12.09 -10.69
N HIS A 290 -15.41 12.72 -10.81
CA HIS A 290 -16.01 13.55 -9.77
C HIS A 290 -17.53 13.47 -9.92
N GLU A 291 -18.22 12.95 -8.90
CA GLU A 291 -19.67 12.92 -8.90
C GLU A 291 -20.22 14.34 -8.83
N ARG A 292 -20.97 14.72 -9.87
CA ARG A 292 -21.65 16.01 -9.94
C ARG A 292 -22.92 15.90 -9.11
N VAL A 293 -23.05 16.72 -8.07
CA VAL A 293 -24.32 16.84 -7.35
C VAL A 293 -25.32 17.51 -8.28
N THR A 294 -26.31 16.77 -8.79
CA THR A 294 -27.46 17.35 -9.49
C THR A 294 -28.38 18.01 -8.45
N LYS A 295 -28.75 19.28 -8.68
CA LYS A 295 -29.56 20.12 -7.79
C LYS A 295 -31.05 19.69 -7.66
N THR A 296 -31.38 18.42 -7.85
CA THR A 296 -32.78 17.96 -7.92
C THR A 296 -33.41 17.51 -6.59
N GLU A 297 -32.67 17.47 -5.47
CA GLU A 297 -33.19 16.97 -4.17
C GLU A 297 -33.50 18.03 -3.10
N THR A 298 -33.58 19.33 -3.44
CA THR A 298 -34.00 20.38 -2.47
C THR A 298 -35.45 20.83 -2.63
N GLY A 299 -36.27 20.12 -3.40
CA GLY A 299 -37.63 20.55 -3.79
C GLY A 299 -38.77 19.69 -3.25
N ASN A 300 -38.83 19.34 -1.96
CA ASN A 300 -40.11 19.02 -1.30
C ASN A 300 -39.97 18.89 0.23
N LYS A 301 -39.86 20.02 0.92
CA LYS A 301 -40.44 20.13 2.27
C LYS A 301 -41.62 21.10 2.18
N LYS A 302 -42.80 20.56 1.86
CA LYS A 302 -44.06 21.26 2.06
C LYS A 302 -44.14 21.64 3.54
N LYS A 303 -44.08 22.94 3.82
CA LYS A 303 -44.57 23.51 5.08
C LYS A 303 -46.03 23.06 5.23
N LYS A 304 -46.35 22.33 6.31
CA LYS A 304 -47.74 22.25 6.78
C LYS A 304 -48.08 23.62 7.38
N PRO A 305 -49.15 24.28 6.94
CA PRO A 305 -49.67 25.44 7.64
C PRO A 305 -50.48 24.99 8.86
N ASN A 306 -50.20 25.69 9.97
CA ASN A 306 -50.87 25.79 11.28
C ASN A 306 -51.20 24.48 12.02
#